data_AF-A0A934ZM98-F1
#
_entry.id   AF-A0A934ZM98-F1
#
_cell.length_a   1.000
_cell.length_b   1.000
_cell.length_c   1.000
_cell.angle_alpha   90.00
_cell.angle_beta   90.00
_cell.angle_gamma   90.00
#
_symmetry.space_group_name_H-M   'P 1'
#
loop_
_entity.id
_entity.type
_entity.pdbx_description
1 polymer ?
#
loop_
_entity_poly.entity_id
_entity_poly.type
_entity_poly.pdbx_seq_one_letter_code
_entity_poly.pdbx_strand_id
1 'polypeptide(L)'
;MKRSVVMLSVVPVGLLAMLFSASAPAQPAQAGMPIAGRWYKLQNAFRGAGECLEGNQASSPVHGGAAFMDRCQNVSGQSWSFEPVAGGFYRLRTQFQGQEMCLEGNQSSSPAHGGAAFMDRCQNVSGQLWRLVPEGNNFRLRTSFRGDGECLEGSQANQTGHGGAAFMDRCQNVSGQLWNLRPVGGAPAPRPRPPAPPAASERPDHRCGPSFANASCAPGRCCSTHEWCGGPPETHCSTDRGFNGRFDGR
;
A
#
# COMPACT_ATOMS: atom_id res chain seq x y z
N MET A 1 -24.45 -90.63 -4.95
CA MET A 1 -23.22 -89.92 -4.54
C MET A 1 -23.60 -88.50 -4.16
N LYS A 2 -23.60 -88.17 -2.86
CA LYS A 2 -24.01 -86.86 -2.33
C LYS A 2 -22.91 -85.83 -2.59
N ARG A 3 -23.22 -84.74 -3.30
CA ARG A 3 -22.31 -83.58 -3.47
C ARG A 3 -22.57 -82.59 -2.33
N SER A 4 -21.66 -82.51 -1.38
CA SER A 4 -21.65 -81.48 -0.34
C SER A 4 -21.20 -80.15 -0.94
N VAL A 5 -22.03 -79.12 -0.84
CA VAL A 5 -21.66 -77.73 -1.16
C VAL A 5 -21.27 -77.05 0.15
N VAL A 6 -20.02 -76.59 0.23
CA VAL A 6 -19.51 -75.79 1.36
C VAL A 6 -19.76 -74.31 1.03
N MET A 7 -20.59 -73.63 1.81
CA MET A 7 -20.72 -72.16 1.77
C MET A 7 -19.56 -71.54 2.54
N LEU A 8 -18.68 -70.80 1.85
CA LEU A 8 -17.74 -69.88 2.50
C LEU A 8 -18.46 -68.57 2.85
N SER A 9 -18.49 -68.24 4.13
CA SER A 9 -18.95 -66.93 4.63
C SER A 9 -17.81 -65.91 4.50
N VAL A 10 -18.05 -64.84 3.74
CA VAL A 10 -17.10 -63.72 3.60
C VAL A 10 -17.49 -62.64 4.61
N VAL A 11 -16.62 -62.40 5.59
CA VAL A 11 -16.80 -61.32 6.58
C VAL A 11 -16.29 -60.01 5.97
N PRO A 12 -17.08 -58.93 5.89
CA PRO A 12 -16.60 -57.65 5.38
C PRO A 12 -15.73 -56.98 6.44
N VAL A 13 -14.45 -56.79 6.13
CA VAL A 13 -13.53 -55.99 6.95
C VAL A 13 -13.89 -54.51 6.71
N GLY A 14 -14.53 -53.87 7.69
CA GLY A 14 -14.84 -52.45 7.65
C GLY A 14 -13.57 -51.60 7.66
N LEU A 15 -13.38 -50.80 6.60
CA LEU A 15 -12.25 -49.88 6.46
C LEU A 15 -12.50 -48.65 7.35
N LEU A 16 -11.84 -48.58 8.49
CA LEU A 16 -11.89 -47.42 9.38
C LEU A 16 -11.01 -46.29 8.79
N ALA A 17 -11.62 -45.31 8.12
CA ALA A 17 -10.91 -44.15 7.60
C ALA A 17 -10.48 -43.24 8.76
N MET A 18 -9.20 -43.28 9.14
CA MET A 18 -8.63 -42.32 10.08
C MET A 18 -8.53 -40.95 9.41
N LEU A 19 -9.37 -40.00 9.83
CA LEU A 19 -9.27 -38.59 9.45
C LEU A 19 -8.06 -37.96 10.15
N PHE A 20 -6.93 -37.89 9.46
CA PHE A 20 -5.80 -37.08 9.90
C PHE A 20 -6.09 -35.60 9.62
N SER A 21 -6.37 -34.83 10.66
CA SER A 21 -6.40 -33.37 10.60
C SER A 21 -4.97 -32.85 10.39
N ALA A 22 -4.56 -32.65 9.15
CA ALA A 22 -3.29 -32.02 8.84
C ALA A 22 -3.33 -30.53 9.25
N SER A 23 -2.63 -30.18 10.33
CA SER A 23 -2.37 -28.78 10.67
C SER A 23 -1.37 -28.20 9.66
N ALA A 24 -1.85 -27.34 8.76
CA ALA A 24 -1.00 -26.61 7.84
C ALA A 24 -0.03 -25.70 8.62
N PRO A 25 1.27 -25.62 8.24
CA PRO A 25 2.19 -24.70 8.88
C PRO A 25 1.73 -23.26 8.61
N ALA A 26 1.76 -22.42 9.65
CA ALA A 26 1.49 -20.99 9.51
C ALA A 26 2.49 -20.38 8.52
N GLN A 27 1.98 -19.78 7.43
CA GLN A 27 2.84 -19.05 6.50
C GLN A 27 3.52 -17.88 7.22
N PRO A 28 4.80 -17.60 6.93
CA PRO A 28 5.48 -16.45 7.50
C PRO A 28 4.71 -15.17 7.17
N ALA A 29 4.57 -14.29 8.16
CA ALA A 29 3.87 -13.03 8.00
C ALA A 29 4.52 -12.21 6.87
N GLN A 30 3.69 -11.77 5.93
CA GLN A 30 4.10 -11.00 4.76
C GLN A 30 3.92 -9.50 5.04
N ALA A 31 4.77 -8.67 4.44
CA ALA A 31 4.69 -7.23 4.55
C ALA A 31 3.31 -6.72 4.10
N GLY A 32 2.65 -5.95 4.97
CA GLY A 32 1.36 -5.34 4.65
C GLY A 32 1.52 -4.20 3.64
N MET A 33 0.70 -4.21 2.58
CA MET A 33 0.71 -3.15 1.56
C MET A 33 0.58 -1.74 2.18
N PRO A 34 1.17 -0.70 1.55
CA PRO A 34 1.05 0.66 2.05
C PRO A 34 -0.42 1.12 2.05
N ILE A 35 -0.76 1.88 3.09
CA ILE A 35 -2.09 2.43 3.31
C ILE A 35 -2.17 3.77 2.57
N ALA A 36 -3.20 3.92 1.73
CA ALA A 36 -3.44 5.16 1.01
C ALA A 36 -3.55 6.36 1.98
N GLY A 37 -2.94 7.49 1.61
CA GLY A 37 -2.90 8.69 2.44
C GLY A 37 -1.84 8.65 3.56
N ARG A 38 -1.05 7.58 3.67
CA ARG A 38 0.02 7.47 4.66
C ARG A 38 1.41 7.70 4.04
N TRP A 39 2.28 8.34 4.81
CA TRP A 39 3.68 8.58 4.47
C TRP A 39 4.59 7.50 5.05
N TYR A 40 5.62 7.12 4.29
CA TYR A 40 6.57 6.09 4.62
C TYR A 40 8.00 6.55 4.32
N LYS A 41 8.95 6.11 5.14
CA LYS A 41 10.36 6.07 4.78
C LYS A 41 10.64 4.73 4.10
N LEU A 42 11.41 4.73 3.01
CA LEU A 42 11.85 3.53 2.32
C LEU A 42 13.30 3.27 2.71
N GLN A 43 13.53 2.17 3.42
CA GLN A 43 14.87 1.76 3.85
C GLN A 43 15.24 0.47 3.12
N ASN A 44 16.48 0.31 2.68
CA ASN A 44 16.91 -0.99 2.19
C ASN A 44 17.23 -1.95 3.35
N ALA A 45 17.14 -3.26 3.12
CA ALA A 45 17.52 -4.25 4.13
C ALA A 45 19.05 -4.38 4.30
N PHE A 46 19.84 -3.70 3.45
CA PHE A 46 21.32 -3.80 3.40
C PHE A 46 22.00 -2.95 4.48
N ARG A 47 21.61 -1.67 4.66
CA ARG A 47 22.26 -0.73 5.59
C ARG A 47 21.59 -0.59 6.95
N GLY A 48 20.60 -1.43 7.25
CA GLY A 48 19.79 -1.28 8.44
C GLY A 48 19.05 0.07 8.45
N ALA A 49 18.40 0.41 9.55
CA ALA A 49 17.47 1.54 9.65
C ALA A 49 18.08 2.95 9.51
N GLY A 50 19.34 3.09 9.08
CA GLY A 50 20.10 4.35 9.06
C GLY A 50 19.99 5.17 7.76
N GLU A 51 19.60 4.54 6.64
CA GLU A 51 19.46 5.23 5.34
C GLU A 51 18.09 5.04 4.70
N CYS A 52 17.65 6.09 4.02
CA CYS A 52 16.33 6.27 3.48
C CYS A 52 16.44 6.77 2.04
N LEU A 53 15.54 6.30 1.17
CA LEU A 53 15.43 6.84 -0.18
C LEU A 53 15.00 8.30 -0.11
N GLU A 54 15.78 9.18 -0.72
CA GLU A 54 15.50 10.60 -0.88
C GLU A 54 15.05 10.88 -2.31
N GLY A 55 13.88 11.52 -2.45
CA GLY A 55 13.46 12.09 -3.73
C GLY A 55 14.07 13.46 -3.92
N ASN A 56 14.94 13.57 -4.90
CA ASN A 56 15.68 14.77 -5.24
C ASN A 56 14.95 15.61 -6.30
N GLN A 57 15.32 16.89 -6.42
CA GLN A 57 14.89 17.70 -7.57
C GLN A 57 15.70 17.29 -8.79
N ALA A 58 15.05 17.12 -9.95
CA ALA A 58 15.72 16.67 -11.18
C ALA A 58 16.87 17.62 -11.63
N SER A 59 16.79 18.92 -11.32
CA SER A 59 17.85 19.89 -11.66
C SER A 59 18.98 19.98 -10.62
N SER A 60 18.93 19.21 -9.53
CA SER A 60 19.91 19.27 -8.45
C SER A 60 21.28 18.75 -8.92
N PRO A 61 22.40 19.44 -8.59
CA PRO A 61 23.73 18.90 -8.87
C PRO A 61 24.07 17.70 -7.99
N VAL A 62 23.37 17.51 -6.86
CA VAL A 62 23.52 16.36 -5.98
C VAL A 62 23.02 15.12 -6.71
N HIS A 63 23.89 14.12 -6.91
CA HIS A 63 23.60 12.90 -7.68
C HIS A 63 22.97 13.15 -9.07
N GLY A 64 23.24 14.31 -9.68
CA GLY A 64 22.68 14.69 -10.98
C GLY A 64 21.14 14.67 -11.02
N GLY A 65 20.47 14.94 -9.89
CA GLY A 65 19.01 14.99 -9.78
C GLY A 65 18.33 13.64 -9.59
N ALA A 66 19.09 12.55 -9.53
CA ALA A 66 18.56 11.22 -9.24
C ALA A 66 18.00 11.14 -7.82
N ALA A 67 17.02 10.24 -7.62
CA ALA A 67 16.70 9.76 -6.29
C ALA A 67 17.88 8.94 -5.76
N PHE A 68 18.19 9.05 -4.48
CA PHE A 68 19.42 8.48 -3.91
C PHE A 68 19.22 8.03 -2.47
N MET A 69 20.12 7.18 -1.98
CA MET A 69 20.14 6.79 -0.57
C MET A 69 20.84 7.86 0.27
N ASP A 70 20.15 8.40 1.26
CA ASP A 70 20.72 9.36 2.22
C ASP A 70 20.46 8.92 3.67
N ARG A 71 21.15 9.54 4.62
CA ARG A 71 20.87 9.38 6.04
C ARG A 71 19.39 9.66 6.32
N CYS A 72 18.75 8.73 7.04
CA CYS A 72 17.37 8.90 7.45
C CYS A 72 17.18 10.12 8.36
N GLN A 73 16.30 11.03 7.94
CA GLN A 73 15.97 12.27 8.63
C GLN A 73 14.45 12.51 8.57
N ASN A 74 13.94 13.49 9.32
CA ASN A 74 12.51 13.88 9.26
C ASN A 74 12.33 15.02 8.28
N VAL A 75 12.64 14.76 7.01
CA VAL A 75 12.56 15.72 5.91
C VAL A 75 11.51 15.28 4.89
N SER A 76 10.90 16.24 4.19
CA SER A 76 9.82 15.98 3.24
C SER A 76 10.27 15.19 2.01
N GLY A 77 11.57 15.21 1.68
CA GLY A 77 12.18 14.44 0.59
C GLY A 77 12.23 12.92 0.84
N GLN A 78 12.15 12.49 2.10
CA GLN A 78 12.19 11.07 2.51
C GLN A 78 10.82 10.54 2.96
N SER A 79 9.78 11.38 2.89
CA SER A 79 8.41 11.02 3.18
C SER A 79 7.71 10.64 1.88
N TRP A 80 7.55 9.35 1.64
CA TRP A 80 6.96 8.79 0.43
C TRP A 80 5.51 8.38 0.63
N SER A 81 4.65 8.72 -0.32
CA SER A 81 3.29 8.21 -0.43
C SER A 81 3.19 7.21 -1.56
N PHE A 82 2.28 6.25 -1.40
CA PHE A 82 1.97 5.22 -2.37
C PHE A 82 0.51 5.37 -2.77
N GLU A 83 0.27 6.01 -3.90
CA GLU A 83 -1.08 6.24 -4.43
C GLU A 83 -1.47 5.06 -5.32
N PRO A 84 -2.45 4.23 -4.94
CA PRO A 84 -2.85 3.09 -5.76
C PRO A 84 -3.49 3.56 -7.06
N VAL A 85 -3.19 2.86 -8.15
CA VAL A 85 -3.80 3.05 -9.48
C VAL A 85 -4.29 1.71 -10.02
N ALA A 86 -4.98 1.73 -11.16
CA ALA A 86 -5.52 0.52 -11.78
C ALA A 86 -4.44 -0.56 -12.03
N GLY A 87 -4.82 -1.83 -11.95
CA GLY A 87 -3.93 -2.96 -12.24
C GLY A 87 -2.95 -3.33 -11.11
N GLY A 88 -3.18 -2.84 -9.89
CA GLY A 88 -2.35 -3.14 -8.73
C GLY A 88 -0.99 -2.42 -8.73
N PHE A 89 -0.91 -1.30 -9.46
CA PHE A 89 0.25 -0.42 -9.47
C PHE A 89 0.07 0.76 -8.52
N TYR A 90 1.15 1.48 -8.28
CA TYR A 90 1.21 2.67 -7.44
C TYR A 90 1.98 3.77 -8.16
N ARG A 91 1.59 5.02 -7.91
CA ARG A 91 2.46 6.18 -8.09
C ARG A 91 3.15 6.50 -6.77
N LEU A 92 4.47 6.66 -6.82
CA LEU A 92 5.29 7.00 -5.66
C LEU A 92 5.63 8.49 -5.72
N ARG A 93 5.36 9.20 -4.62
CA ARG A 93 5.53 10.66 -4.54
C ARG A 93 6.17 11.04 -3.22
N THR A 94 6.99 12.07 -3.20
CA THR A 94 7.49 12.64 -1.94
C THR A 94 6.61 13.78 -1.45
N GLN A 95 6.59 14.02 -0.14
CA GLN A 95 5.94 15.19 0.43
C GLN A 95 6.58 16.49 -0.09
N PHE A 96 7.88 16.45 -0.39
CA PHE A 96 8.64 17.61 -0.88
C PHE A 96 8.16 18.13 -2.23
N GLN A 97 7.95 17.23 -3.21
CA GLN A 97 7.56 17.63 -4.57
C GLN A 97 6.07 17.43 -4.87
N GLY A 98 5.32 16.86 -3.92
CA GLY A 98 3.86 16.89 -3.91
C GLY A 98 3.19 16.07 -5.01
N GLN A 99 2.00 16.51 -5.42
CA GLN A 99 1.11 15.78 -6.33
C GLN A 99 1.46 15.92 -7.82
N GLU A 100 2.51 16.66 -8.16
CA GLU A 100 2.90 16.85 -9.56
C GLU A 100 4.07 15.95 -9.96
N MET A 101 4.84 15.44 -8.99
CA MET A 101 6.06 14.67 -9.26
C MET A 101 5.94 13.23 -8.77
N CYS A 102 6.36 12.31 -9.63
CA CYS A 102 6.29 10.87 -9.46
C CYS A 102 7.69 10.27 -9.64
N LEU A 103 8.00 9.21 -8.89
CA LEU A 103 9.22 8.45 -9.10
C LEU A 103 9.14 7.73 -10.46
N GLU A 104 10.12 7.98 -11.31
CA GLU A 104 10.33 7.37 -12.61
C GLU A 104 11.44 6.31 -12.47
N GLY A 105 11.15 5.07 -12.85
CA GLY A 105 12.16 4.01 -12.94
C GLY A 105 12.67 3.91 -14.37
N ASN A 106 13.98 4.09 -14.55
CA ASN A 106 14.59 4.22 -15.87
C ASN A 106 15.31 2.94 -16.33
N GLN A 107 15.79 2.95 -17.57
CA GLN A 107 16.75 1.97 -18.09
C GLN A 107 18.19 2.41 -17.88
N SER A 108 19.09 1.47 -17.55
CA SER A 108 20.48 1.77 -17.21
C SER A 108 21.27 2.49 -18.31
N SER A 109 20.89 2.29 -19.58
CA SER A 109 21.51 2.96 -20.73
C SER A 109 20.91 4.34 -21.06
N SER A 110 19.90 4.80 -20.32
CA SER A 110 19.27 6.10 -20.57
C SER A 110 20.22 7.25 -20.23
N PRO A 111 20.33 8.29 -21.08
CA PRO A 111 21.09 9.49 -20.74
C PRO A 111 20.42 10.32 -19.62
N ALA A 112 19.09 10.21 -19.46
CA ALA A 112 18.39 10.88 -18.37
C ALA A 112 18.87 10.35 -17.02
N HIS A 113 19.47 11.24 -16.22
CA HIS A 113 20.02 10.96 -14.89
C HIS A 113 20.98 9.74 -14.85
N GLY A 114 21.68 9.45 -15.95
CA GLY A 114 22.59 8.31 -16.03
C GLY A 114 21.92 6.95 -15.82
N GLY A 115 20.65 6.83 -16.21
CA GLY A 115 19.84 5.61 -16.06
C GLY A 115 19.33 5.36 -14.64
N ALA A 116 19.57 6.28 -13.71
CA ALA A 116 19.03 6.23 -12.36
C ALA A 116 17.51 6.49 -12.33
N ALA A 117 16.89 6.09 -11.23
CA ALA A 117 15.54 6.52 -10.89
C ALA A 117 15.56 7.98 -10.45
N PHE A 118 14.53 8.74 -10.80
CA PHE A 118 14.46 10.19 -10.55
C PHE A 118 13.01 10.63 -10.40
N MET A 119 12.80 11.86 -9.92
CA MET A 119 11.46 12.44 -9.80
C MET A 119 11.13 13.21 -11.08
N ASP A 120 10.05 12.82 -11.76
CA ASP A 120 9.56 13.48 -12.98
C ASP A 120 8.08 13.86 -12.86
N ARG A 121 7.58 14.71 -13.77
CA ARG A 121 6.17 15.05 -13.83
C ARG A 121 5.33 13.79 -13.97
N CYS A 122 4.31 13.69 -13.13
CA CYS A 122 3.38 12.57 -13.12
C CYS A 122 2.63 12.47 -14.44
N GLN A 123 2.76 11.32 -15.08
CA GLN A 123 2.14 11.00 -16.35
C GLN A 123 1.57 9.57 -16.31
N ASN A 124 0.90 9.14 -17.37
CA ASN A 124 0.42 7.76 -17.49
C ASN A 124 1.40 6.91 -18.31
N VAL A 125 2.64 6.82 -17.84
CA VAL A 125 3.74 6.10 -18.49
C VAL A 125 4.19 4.92 -17.65
N SER A 126 4.67 3.85 -18.29
CA SER A 126 4.94 2.57 -17.64
C SER A 126 6.08 2.61 -16.61
N GLY A 127 7.01 3.56 -16.71
CA GLY A 127 8.11 3.69 -15.74
C GLY A 127 7.70 4.33 -14.40
N GLN A 128 6.55 5.02 -14.36
CA GLN A 128 6.00 5.62 -13.14
C GLN A 128 4.96 4.73 -12.46
N LEU A 129 4.66 3.57 -13.05
CA LEU A 129 3.72 2.59 -12.52
C LEU A 129 4.48 1.51 -11.75
N TRP A 130 4.47 1.61 -10.43
CA TRP A 130 5.24 0.75 -9.53
C TRP A 130 4.41 -0.39 -8.96
N ARG A 131 4.91 -1.61 -9.01
CA ARG A 131 4.36 -2.77 -8.31
C ARG A 131 5.23 -3.07 -7.09
N LEU A 132 4.58 -3.22 -5.94
CA LEU A 132 5.21 -3.68 -4.72
C LEU A 132 4.99 -5.19 -4.62
N VAL A 133 6.07 -5.97 -4.69
CA VAL A 133 6.04 -7.43 -4.56
C VAL A 133 6.56 -7.77 -3.17
N PRO A 134 5.71 -8.24 -2.24
CA PRO A 134 6.17 -8.50 -0.88
C PRO A 134 7.08 -9.72 -0.84
N GLU A 135 8.13 -9.65 -0.02
CA GLU A 135 9.13 -10.70 0.18
C GLU A 135 9.51 -10.75 1.65
N GLY A 136 8.87 -11.66 2.39
CA GLY A 136 8.88 -11.64 3.86
C GLY A 136 8.35 -10.32 4.40
N ASN A 137 9.15 -9.63 5.22
CA ASN A 137 8.82 -8.33 5.81
C ASN A 137 9.22 -7.12 4.94
N ASN A 138 9.70 -7.33 3.72
CA ASN A 138 10.15 -6.29 2.81
C ASN A 138 9.37 -6.34 1.49
N PHE A 139 9.69 -5.43 0.57
CA PHE A 139 9.15 -5.37 -0.78
C PHE A 139 10.26 -5.28 -1.81
N ARG A 140 10.06 -5.92 -2.96
CA ARG A 140 10.70 -5.53 -4.21
C ARG A 140 9.82 -4.53 -4.93
N LEU A 141 10.42 -3.45 -5.41
CA LEU A 141 9.72 -2.42 -6.19
C LEU A 141 10.08 -2.63 -7.66
N ARG A 142 9.06 -2.80 -8.50
CA ARG A 142 9.21 -3.02 -9.95
C ARG A 142 8.42 -1.99 -10.71
N THR A 143 8.88 -1.58 -11.89
CA THR A 143 8.05 -0.75 -12.78
C THR A 143 7.33 -1.60 -13.81
N SER A 144 6.19 -1.13 -14.33
CA SER A 144 5.55 -1.75 -15.48
C SER A 144 6.48 -1.74 -16.71
N PHE A 145 7.33 -0.71 -16.84
CA PHE A 145 8.29 -0.56 -17.93
C PHE A 145 9.38 -1.64 -17.95
N ARG A 146 10.04 -1.91 -16.81
CA ARG A 146 11.12 -2.92 -16.74
C ARG A 146 10.59 -4.33 -16.44
N GLY A 147 9.32 -4.45 -16.06
CA GLY A 147 8.63 -5.73 -15.87
C GLY A 147 9.12 -6.50 -14.65
N ASP A 148 8.92 -7.83 -14.67
CA ASP A 148 9.21 -8.69 -13.52
C ASP A 148 10.69 -9.02 -13.32
N GLY A 149 11.53 -8.74 -14.31
CA GLY A 149 12.96 -9.06 -14.31
C GLY A 149 13.83 -8.07 -13.55
N GLU A 150 13.32 -6.86 -13.27
CA GLU A 150 14.10 -5.80 -12.65
C GLU A 150 13.42 -5.12 -11.46
N CYS A 151 14.26 -4.75 -10.50
CA CYS A 151 13.92 -4.28 -9.19
C CYS A 151 14.67 -2.98 -8.92
N LEU A 152 14.02 -2.06 -8.20
CA LEU A 152 14.69 -0.86 -7.69
C LEU A 152 15.77 -1.29 -6.70
N GLU A 153 16.99 -0.83 -6.93
CA GLU A 153 18.16 -1.02 -6.10
C GLU A 153 18.63 0.32 -5.55
N GLY A 154 18.89 0.38 -4.25
CA GLY A 154 19.63 1.50 -3.65
C GLY A 154 21.14 1.22 -3.71
N SER A 155 21.91 2.07 -4.39
CA SER A 155 23.38 1.96 -4.39
C SER A 155 24.02 2.69 -3.20
N GLN A 156 25.27 2.34 -2.89
CA GLN A 156 26.06 3.09 -1.91
C GLN A 156 26.62 4.37 -2.54
N ALA A 157 26.67 5.47 -1.77
CA ALA A 157 27.32 6.72 -2.18
C ALA A 157 28.77 6.55 -2.66
N ASN A 158 29.49 5.56 -2.11
CA ASN A 158 30.89 5.29 -2.41
C ASN A 158 31.12 4.08 -3.33
N GLN A 159 30.08 3.53 -3.96
CA GLN A 159 30.24 2.50 -4.99
C GLN A 159 30.40 3.12 -6.38
N THR A 160 31.31 2.55 -7.16
CA THR A 160 31.52 2.90 -8.56
C THR A 160 30.27 2.59 -9.39
N GLY A 161 29.90 3.49 -10.31
CA GLY A 161 28.80 3.28 -11.28
C GLY A 161 27.56 4.14 -11.03
N HIS A 162 27.04 4.16 -9.79
CA HIS A 162 25.79 4.88 -9.47
C HIS A 162 25.92 5.87 -8.30
N GLY A 163 27.04 5.85 -7.57
CA GLY A 163 27.43 6.91 -6.64
C GLY A 163 26.36 7.29 -5.61
N GLY A 164 25.52 6.36 -5.15
CA GLY A 164 24.43 6.61 -4.19
C GLY A 164 23.04 6.72 -4.80
N ALA A 165 22.94 6.90 -6.12
CA ALA A 165 21.67 6.94 -6.83
C ALA A 165 20.94 5.58 -6.75
N ALA A 166 19.62 5.63 -6.65
CA ALA A 166 18.77 4.46 -6.82
C ALA A 166 18.57 4.19 -8.31
N PHE A 167 18.56 2.92 -8.72
CA PHE A 167 18.50 2.53 -10.13
C PHE A 167 17.75 1.21 -10.30
N MET A 168 17.36 0.87 -11.52
CA MET A 168 16.72 -0.41 -11.82
C MET A 168 17.80 -1.43 -12.21
N ASP A 169 17.82 -2.58 -11.54
CA ASP A 169 18.72 -3.70 -11.87
C ASP A 169 17.97 -5.04 -11.85
N ARG A 170 18.59 -6.09 -12.39
CA ARG A 170 18.06 -7.46 -12.32
C ARG A 170 17.70 -7.83 -10.89
N CYS A 171 16.50 -8.34 -10.71
CA CYS A 171 16.05 -8.82 -9.41
C CYS A 171 16.95 -9.97 -8.93
N GLN A 172 17.61 -9.75 -7.79
CA GLN A 172 18.57 -10.66 -7.17
C GLN A 172 18.30 -10.79 -5.68
N ASN A 173 18.78 -11.85 -5.03
CA ASN A 173 18.67 -12.01 -3.58
C ASN A 173 19.71 -11.15 -2.82
N VAL A 174 19.66 -9.84 -3.06
CA VAL A 174 20.53 -8.85 -2.42
C VAL A 174 19.67 -7.88 -1.62
N SER A 175 20.16 -7.49 -0.46
CA SER A 175 19.40 -6.66 0.47
C SER A 175 19.27 -5.21 0.04
N GLY A 176 20.06 -4.77 -0.97
CA GLY A 176 19.91 -3.46 -1.62
C GLY A 176 18.62 -3.31 -2.44
N GLN A 177 17.96 -4.43 -2.78
CA GLN A 177 16.69 -4.47 -3.53
C GLN A 177 15.48 -4.80 -2.65
N LEU A 178 15.70 -5.05 -1.36
CA LEU A 178 14.66 -5.33 -0.38
C LEU A 178 14.32 -4.06 0.38
N TRP A 179 13.13 -3.53 0.16
CA TRP A 179 12.67 -2.26 0.72
C TRP A 179 11.74 -2.48 1.91
N ASN A 180 12.13 -1.93 3.05
CA ASN A 180 11.30 -1.84 4.24
C ASN A 180 10.56 -0.49 4.26
N LEU A 181 9.23 -0.54 4.29
CA LEU A 181 8.38 0.65 4.37
C LEU A 181 8.05 0.95 5.83
N ARG A 182 8.68 2.00 6.39
CA ARG A 182 8.46 2.44 7.77
C ARG A 182 7.50 3.63 7.80
N PRO A 183 6.33 3.55 8.44
CA PRO A 183 5.45 4.71 8.55
C PRO A 183 6.13 5.92 9.18
N VAL A 184 6.00 7.09 8.55
CA VAL A 184 6.41 8.37 9.14
C VAL A 184 5.49 8.68 10.32
N GLY A 185 6.07 9.14 11.44
CA GLY A 185 5.31 9.51 12.64
C GLY A 185 4.97 8.36 13.59
N GLY A 186 5.50 7.15 13.39
CA GLY A 186 5.58 6.08 14.41
C GLY A 186 4.25 5.47 14.91
N ALA A 187 3.10 6.02 14.55
CA ALA A 187 1.82 5.44 14.93
C ALA A 187 1.66 4.06 14.25
N PRO A 188 1.01 3.07 14.88
CA PRO A 188 0.54 1.88 14.18
C PRO A 188 -0.31 2.26 12.97
N ALA A 189 -0.43 1.39 11.97
CA ALA A 189 -1.51 1.50 10.98
C ALA A 189 -2.83 1.80 11.71
N PRO A 190 -3.60 2.85 11.32
CA PRO A 190 -5.00 2.82 11.69
C PRO A 190 -5.53 1.46 11.23
N ARG A 191 -6.22 0.73 12.13
CA ARG A 191 -6.85 -0.54 11.76
C ARG A 191 -7.57 -0.31 10.43
N PRO A 192 -7.52 -1.27 9.48
CA PRO A 192 -8.33 -1.16 8.27
C PRO A 192 -9.72 -0.71 8.70
N ARG A 193 -10.20 0.43 8.19
CA ARG A 193 -11.57 0.82 8.51
C ARG A 193 -12.42 -0.37 8.08
N PRO A 194 -13.29 -0.89 8.97
CA PRO A 194 -14.30 -1.84 8.54
C PRO A 194 -14.93 -1.31 7.25
N PRO A 195 -15.23 -2.16 6.26
CA PRO A 195 -15.94 -1.72 5.07
C PRO A 195 -17.09 -0.82 5.54
N ALA A 196 -17.22 0.36 4.91
CA ALA A 196 -18.25 1.31 5.28
C ALA A 196 -19.57 0.54 5.42
N PRO A 197 -20.29 0.66 6.55
CA PRO A 197 -21.55 -0.05 6.69
C PRO A 197 -22.41 0.28 5.46
N PRO A 198 -23.11 -0.71 4.87
CA PRO A 198 -24.04 -0.44 3.79
C PRO A 198 -24.91 0.73 4.22
N ALA A 199 -25.03 1.75 3.36
CA ALA A 199 -25.66 3.05 3.65
C ALA A 199 -26.73 2.89 4.73
N ALA A 200 -26.36 3.21 5.97
CA ALA A 200 -27.19 2.88 7.11
C ALA A 200 -28.45 3.74 7.00
N SER A 201 -29.61 3.10 7.15
CA SER A 201 -30.80 3.79 7.61
C SER A 201 -30.42 4.72 8.76
N GLU A 202 -31.01 5.92 8.80
CA GLU A 202 -30.85 6.85 9.90
C GLU A 202 -30.96 6.14 11.25
N ARG A 203 -30.14 6.57 12.22
CA ARG A 203 -30.21 6.01 13.57
C ARG A 203 -31.61 6.21 14.16
N PRO A 204 -32.13 5.27 14.97
CA PRO A 204 -33.44 5.42 15.61
C PRO A 204 -33.57 6.64 16.53
N ASP A 205 -32.45 7.19 17.01
CA ASP A 205 -32.39 8.38 17.87
C ASP A 205 -32.24 9.69 17.10
N HIS A 206 -32.22 9.65 15.75
CA HIS A 206 -32.06 10.80 14.86
C HIS A 206 -30.78 11.62 15.12
N ARG A 207 -29.77 11.01 15.75
CA ARG A 207 -28.47 11.64 15.99
C ARG A 207 -27.51 11.38 14.84
N CYS A 208 -26.69 12.38 14.53
CA CYS A 208 -25.75 12.34 13.42
C CYS A 208 -24.46 13.09 13.76
N GLY A 209 -23.40 12.91 12.96
CA GLY A 209 -22.16 13.66 13.13
C GLY A 209 -21.13 13.03 14.08
N PRO A 210 -20.04 13.76 14.37
CA PRO A 210 -18.82 13.22 14.99
C PRO A 210 -19.02 12.50 16.32
N SER A 211 -19.88 13.00 17.20
CA SER A 211 -20.16 12.37 18.51
C SER A 211 -20.96 11.08 18.39
N PHE A 212 -21.53 10.80 17.22
CA PHE A 212 -22.41 9.65 16.95
C PHE A 212 -21.81 8.67 15.96
N ALA A 213 -20.49 8.45 16.06
CA ALA A 213 -19.72 7.57 15.18
C ALA A 213 -19.76 7.99 13.70
N ASN A 214 -19.86 9.31 13.44
CA ASN A 214 -20.08 9.88 12.10
C ASN A 214 -21.36 9.34 11.42
N ALA A 215 -22.40 9.05 12.20
CA ALA A 215 -23.67 8.64 11.65
C ALA A 215 -24.23 9.70 10.70
N SER A 216 -24.84 9.22 9.62
CA SER A 216 -25.52 10.04 8.62
C SER A 216 -27.04 9.99 8.81
N CYS A 217 -27.72 11.03 8.34
CA CYS A 217 -29.17 11.06 8.25
C CYS A 217 -29.67 10.30 7.02
N ALA A 218 -30.97 9.99 7.00
CA ALA A 218 -31.63 9.39 5.87
C ALA A 218 -31.53 10.30 4.63
N PRO A 219 -31.65 9.74 3.42
CA PRO A 219 -31.71 10.53 2.19
C PRO A 219 -32.73 11.67 2.30
N GLY A 220 -32.33 12.88 1.90
CA GLY A 220 -33.19 14.07 1.96
C GLY A 220 -33.23 14.79 3.32
N ARG A 221 -32.44 14.36 4.30
CA ARG A 221 -32.23 15.06 5.58
C ARG A 221 -30.82 15.64 5.67
N CYS A 222 -30.66 16.74 6.40
CA CYS A 222 -29.38 17.33 6.76
C CYS A 222 -28.97 16.88 8.17
N CYS A 223 -27.67 16.87 8.45
CA CYS A 223 -27.15 16.74 9.81
C CYS A 223 -26.77 18.12 10.33
N SER A 224 -27.49 18.63 11.33
CA SER A 224 -27.24 19.95 11.89
C SER A 224 -25.91 20.02 12.67
N THR A 225 -25.43 21.25 12.91
CA THR A 225 -24.29 21.54 13.79
C THR A 225 -24.49 21.02 15.23
N HIS A 226 -25.74 20.81 15.63
CA HIS A 226 -26.10 20.26 16.94
C HIS A 226 -26.23 18.74 16.94
N GLU A 227 -25.79 18.07 15.86
CA GLU A 227 -25.75 16.61 15.75
C GLU A 227 -27.14 15.96 15.77
N TRP A 228 -28.09 16.64 15.13
CA TRP A 228 -29.46 16.18 14.91
C TRP A 228 -29.81 16.15 13.43
N CYS A 229 -30.47 15.07 13.00
CA CYS A 229 -31.04 14.97 11.67
C CYS A 229 -32.27 15.85 11.53
N GLY A 230 -32.25 16.77 10.56
CA GLY A 230 -33.34 17.69 10.25
C GLY A 230 -33.68 17.70 8.77
N GLY A 231 -34.80 18.33 8.40
CA GLY A 231 -35.24 18.46 7.01
C GLY A 231 -36.73 18.81 6.93
N PRO A 232 -37.22 19.31 5.80
CA PRO A 232 -38.62 19.72 5.67
C PRO A 232 -39.57 18.60 6.12
N PRO A 233 -40.56 18.89 6.99
CA PRO A 233 -41.01 20.21 7.43
C PRO A 233 -40.35 20.73 8.73
N GLU A 234 -39.37 20.04 9.31
CA GLU A 234 -38.77 20.40 10.59
C GLU A 234 -37.54 21.33 10.48
N THR A 235 -37.44 22.22 11.47
CA THR A 235 -36.68 23.49 11.49
C THR A 235 -35.15 23.37 11.64
N HIS A 236 -34.59 22.17 11.62
CA HIS A 236 -33.17 21.95 11.95
C HIS A 236 -32.19 21.98 10.75
N CYS A 237 -32.60 22.48 9.59
CA CYS A 237 -31.70 22.80 8.47
C CYS A 237 -31.69 24.32 8.22
N SER A 238 -30.80 25.06 8.88
CA SER A 238 -30.68 26.52 8.69
C SER A 238 -29.93 26.92 7.41
N THR A 239 -29.39 25.96 6.67
CA THR A 239 -28.68 26.19 5.41
C THR A 239 -29.05 25.10 4.40
N ASP A 240 -29.61 25.47 3.25
CA ASP A 240 -29.89 24.58 2.09
C ASP A 240 -28.61 23.96 1.46
N ARG A 241 -27.49 23.94 2.17
CA ARG A 241 -26.20 23.45 1.70
C ARG A 241 -25.85 22.11 2.30
N GLY A 242 -26.68 21.09 2.10
CA GLY A 242 -26.26 19.73 2.45
C GLY A 242 -27.37 18.71 2.64
N PHE A 243 -28.20 18.48 1.62
CA PHE A 243 -29.09 17.31 1.58
C PHE A 243 -28.35 15.98 1.33
N ASN A 244 -27.15 15.81 1.88
CA ASN A 244 -26.34 14.59 1.74
C ASN A 244 -26.29 13.75 3.03
N GLY A 245 -27.04 14.12 4.06
CA GLY A 245 -27.10 13.41 5.34
C GLY A 245 -25.81 13.45 6.16
N ARG A 246 -24.78 14.24 5.79
CA ARG A 246 -23.50 14.31 6.50
C ARG A 246 -23.37 15.61 7.30
N PHE A 247 -22.63 15.53 8.42
CA PHE A 247 -22.25 16.69 9.22
C PHE A 247 -21.26 17.55 8.44
N ASP A 248 -21.61 18.82 8.18
CA ASP A 248 -20.81 19.75 7.39
C ASP A 248 -20.00 20.75 8.22
N GLY A 249 -20.24 20.81 9.53
CA GLY A 249 -19.39 21.47 10.52
C GLY A 249 -19.16 22.97 10.32
N ARG A 250 -20.09 23.67 9.64
CA ARG A 250 -20.03 25.12 9.42
C ARG A 250 -20.89 25.91 10.38
#